data_AF-A0A6G4XCU8-F1
#
_entry.id   AF-A0A6G4XCU8-F1
#
_cell.length_a   1.000
_cell.length_b   1.000
_cell.length_c   1.000
_cell.angle_alpha   90.00
_cell.angle_beta   90.00
_cell.angle_gamma   90.00
#
_symmetry.space_group_name_H-M   'P 1'
#
loop_
_entity.id
_entity.type
_entity.pdbx_description
1 polymer ?
#
loop_
_entity_poly.entity_id
_entity_poly.type
_entity_poly.pdbx_seq_one_letter_code
_entity_poly.pdbx_strand_id
1 'polypeptide(L)'
;MTEVGFSEALEDWVDWDQAAYELGLSLGVLTADVPFSKSKRIFWEDNPAGRALHATLLALVEAGLLESRNDYEEFRWVSTTFLNVFDD
;
A
#
# COMPACT_ATOMS: atom_id res chain seq x y z
N MET A 1 -12.32 12.62 -12.32
CA MET A 1 -11.08 11.92 -11.92
C MET A 1 -11.50 10.53 -11.54
N THR A 2 -11.09 9.51 -12.30
CA THR A 2 -11.20 8.12 -11.86
C THR A 2 -10.28 7.96 -10.65
N GLU A 3 -10.82 7.46 -9.54
CA GLU A 3 -9.99 6.97 -8.44
C GLU A 3 -9.13 5.83 -8.99
N VAL A 4 -7.81 5.99 -8.91
CA VAL A 4 -6.86 4.94 -9.26
C VAL A 4 -6.92 3.91 -8.13
N GLY A 5 -7.12 2.64 -8.46
CA GLY A 5 -7.19 1.58 -7.46
C GLY A 5 -5.83 1.32 -6.82
N PHE A 6 -5.80 0.81 -5.58
CA PHE A 6 -4.55 0.48 -4.88
C PHE A 6 -3.60 -0.39 -5.71
N SER A 7 -4.15 -1.36 -6.43
CA SER A 7 -3.41 -2.26 -7.32
C SER A 7 -2.76 -1.54 -8.51
N GLU A 8 -3.41 -0.49 -9.04
CA GLU A 8 -2.88 0.31 -10.14
C GLU A 8 -1.82 1.28 -9.64
N ALA A 9 -2.00 1.84 -8.44
CA ALA A 9 -1.03 2.72 -7.81
C ALA A 9 0.31 2.04 -7.49
N LEU A 10 0.29 0.71 -7.30
CA LEU A 10 1.47 -0.12 -7.03
C LEU A 10 1.80 -1.04 -8.22
N GLU A 11 1.47 -0.67 -9.47
CA GLU A 11 1.85 -1.47 -10.65
C GLU A 11 3.38 -1.63 -10.77
N ASP A 12 4.11 -0.56 -10.43
CA ASP A 12 5.57 -0.52 -10.33
C ASP A 12 6.04 -0.54 -8.85
N TRP A 13 7.36 -0.59 -8.65
CA TRP A 13 7.96 -0.49 -7.33
C TRP A 13 7.73 0.90 -6.74
N VAL A 14 7.16 0.93 -5.53
CA VAL A 14 6.80 2.14 -4.81
C VAL A 14 7.41 2.09 -3.41
N ASP A 15 8.02 3.20 -2.97
CA ASP A 15 8.57 3.34 -1.63
C ASP A 15 7.51 3.07 -0.55
N TRP A 16 7.92 2.49 0.57
CA TRP A 16 7.04 2.02 1.64
C TRP A 16 6.09 3.10 2.17
N ASP A 17 6.54 4.35 2.22
CA ASP A 17 5.76 5.47 2.74
C ASP A 17 4.70 5.92 1.75
N GLN A 18 5.02 5.93 0.45
CA GLN A 18 4.06 6.15 -0.62
C GLN A 18 3.07 4.98 -0.71
N ALA A 19 3.53 3.73 -0.62
CA ALA A 19 2.65 2.55 -0.61
C ALA A 19 1.68 2.59 0.58
N ALA A 20 2.14 3.00 1.76
CA ALA A 20 1.30 3.15 2.95
C ALA A 20 0.29 4.30 2.79
N TYR A 21 0.67 5.37 2.10
CA TYR A 21 -0.24 6.46 1.75
C TYR A 21 -1.35 6.01 0.79
N GLU A 22 -1.02 5.30 -0.29
CA GLU A 22 -2.01 4.76 -1.24
C GLU A 22 -2.96 3.75 -0.58
N LEU A 23 -2.45 2.94 0.33
CA LEU A 23 -3.27 2.05 1.15
C LEU A 23 -4.21 2.87 2.04
N GLY A 24 -3.71 3.94 2.65
CA GLY A 24 -4.50 4.85 3.47
C GLY A 24 -5.64 5.52 2.70
N LEU A 25 -5.40 5.93 1.46
CA LEU A 25 -6.44 6.44 0.56
C LEU A 25 -7.48 5.36 0.24
N SER A 26 -7.03 4.16 -0.10
CA SER A 26 -7.89 3.04 -0.48
C SER A 26 -8.78 2.52 0.65
N LEU A 27 -8.30 2.62 1.90
CA LEU A 27 -9.08 2.34 3.10
C LEU A 27 -10.01 3.50 3.51
N GLY A 28 -9.88 4.67 2.90
CA GLY A 28 -10.61 5.89 3.27
C GLY A 28 -10.16 6.53 4.58
N VAL A 29 -9.00 6.15 5.12
CA VAL A 29 -8.43 6.75 6.34
C VAL A 29 -7.64 8.03 6.05
N LEU A 30 -7.18 8.17 4.81
CA LEU A 30 -6.60 9.40 4.26
C LEU A 30 -7.51 9.94 3.16
N THR A 31 -7.40 11.23 2.90
CA THR A 31 -8.16 11.94 1.88
C THR A 31 -7.23 12.48 0.80
N ALA A 32 -7.63 12.34 -0.46
CA ALA A 32 -6.78 12.71 -1.61
C ALA A 32 -6.58 14.24 -1.78
N ASP A 33 -7.30 15.06 -1.01
CA ASP A 33 -7.11 16.50 -0.93
C ASP A 33 -5.82 16.89 -0.19
N VAL A 34 -5.30 16.00 0.65
CA VAL A 34 -4.01 16.17 1.33
C VAL A 34 -2.92 15.47 0.52
N PRO A 35 -2.03 16.21 -0.17
CA PRO A 35 -0.98 15.59 -0.95
C PRO A 35 0.00 14.82 -0.05
N PHE A 36 0.55 13.74 -0.58
CA PHE A 36 1.53 12.89 0.11
C PHE A 36 2.64 13.67 0.82
N SER A 37 3.18 14.72 0.20
CA SER A 37 4.24 15.57 0.77
C SER A 37 3.88 16.18 2.14
N LYS A 38 2.60 16.42 2.41
CA LYS A 38 2.10 16.89 3.71
C LYS A 38 1.81 15.74 4.68
N SER A 39 1.53 14.55 4.15
CA SER A 39 1.25 13.33 4.93
C SER A 39 2.51 12.57 5.35
N LYS A 40 3.68 12.88 4.79
CA LYS A 40 4.97 12.22 5.11
C LYS A 40 5.26 12.07 6.61
N ARG A 41 4.86 13.05 7.42
CA ARG A 41 5.05 13.01 8.89
C ARG A 41 4.32 11.84 9.56
N ILE A 42 3.23 11.35 8.98
CA ILE A 42 2.51 10.17 9.46
C ILE A 42 3.40 8.92 9.36
N PHE A 43 4.27 8.87 8.36
CA PHE A 43 5.11 7.70 8.12
C PHE A 43 6.49 7.89 8.79
N TRP A 44 7.05 9.09 8.77
CA TRP A 44 8.42 9.34 9.23
C TRP A 44 8.53 9.68 10.72
N GLU A 45 7.40 9.92 11.40
CA GLU A 45 7.35 10.03 12.86
C GLU A 45 6.76 8.74 13.45
N ASP A 46 6.96 8.50 14.75
CA ASP A 46 6.44 7.32 15.46
C ASP A 46 4.90 7.40 15.65
N ASN A 47 4.17 7.43 14.54
CA ASN A 47 2.74 7.60 14.47
C ASN A 47 2.03 6.23 14.44
N PRO A 48 1.06 5.98 15.34
CA PRO A 48 0.32 4.72 15.37
C PRO A 48 -0.36 4.34 14.04
N ALA A 49 -0.90 5.32 13.30
CA ALA A 49 -1.57 5.07 12.03
C ALA A 49 -0.56 4.68 10.94
N GLY A 50 0.59 5.37 10.87
CA GLY A 50 1.67 5.01 9.94
C GLY A 50 2.20 3.60 10.20
N ARG A 51 2.41 3.22 11.47
CA ARG A 51 2.81 1.85 11.84
C ARG A 51 1.76 0.81 11.43
N ALA A 52 0.48 1.08 11.63
CA ALA A 52 -0.59 0.17 11.27
C ALA A 52 -0.69 -0.03 9.75
N LEU A 53 -0.56 1.06 8.97
CA LEU A 53 -0.56 0.99 7.50
C LEU A 53 0.65 0.19 7.00
N HIS A 54 1.84 0.44 7.53
CA HIS A 54 3.03 -0.34 7.17
C HIS A 54 2.90 -1.82 7.55
N ALA A 55 2.42 -2.15 8.76
CA ALA A 55 2.17 -3.52 9.16
C ALA A 55 1.16 -4.23 8.25
N THR A 56 0.18 -3.49 7.73
CA THR A 56 -0.78 -4.03 6.76
C THR A 56 -0.11 -4.34 5.42
N LEU A 57 0.80 -3.50 4.93
CA LEU A 57 1.59 -3.82 3.72
C LEU A 57 2.36 -5.12 3.88
N LEU A 58 3.00 -5.32 5.03
CA LEU A 58 3.72 -6.56 5.33
C LEU A 58 2.80 -7.79 5.34
N ALA A 59 1.61 -7.68 5.94
CA ALA A 59 0.62 -8.76 5.91
C ALA A 59 0.13 -9.08 4.49
N LEU A 60 0.02 -8.07 3.61
CA LEU A 60 -0.32 -8.28 2.20
C LEU A 60 0.83 -8.97 1.44
N VAL A 61 2.09 -8.70 1.79
CA VAL A 61 3.25 -9.44 1.26
C VAL A 61 3.21 -10.90 1.71
N GLU A 62 2.97 -11.16 3.00
CA GLU A 62 2.84 -12.51 3.53
C GLU A 62 1.70 -13.30 2.86
N ALA A 63 0.62 -12.61 2.49
CA ALA A 63 -0.51 -13.19 1.75
C ALA A 63 -0.26 -13.38 0.24
N GLY A 64 0.89 -12.95 -0.29
CA GLY A 64 1.21 -13.02 -1.72
C GLY A 64 0.45 -12.04 -2.60
N LEU A 65 -0.16 -11.00 -2.00
CA LEU A 65 -0.86 -9.92 -2.72
C LEU A 65 0.12 -8.82 -3.17
N LEU A 66 1.19 -8.62 -2.39
CA LEU A 66 2.28 -7.72 -2.69
C LEU A 66 3.60 -8.49 -2.74
N GLU A 67 4.58 -7.94 -3.47
CA GLU A 67 5.98 -8.28 -3.34
C GLU A 67 6.71 -7.10 -2.69
N SER A 68 7.74 -7.39 -1.90
CA SER A 68 8.63 -6.38 -1.34
C SER A 68 10.09 -6.66 -1.69
N ARG A 69 10.90 -5.60 -1.77
CA ARG A 69 12.36 -5.69 -1.93
C ARG A 69 13.07 -4.68 -1.03
N ASN A 70 14.41 -4.71 -1.05
CA ASN A 70 15.26 -3.78 -0.30
C ASN A 70 14.85 -3.68 1.18
N ASP A 71 14.81 -4.83 1.88
CA ASP A 71 14.44 -4.90 3.30
C ASP A 71 13.08 -4.24 3.63
N TYR A 72 12.08 -4.44 2.76
CA TYR A 72 10.73 -3.87 2.86
C TYR A 72 10.66 -2.35 2.62
N GLU A 73 11.65 -1.77 1.94
CA GLU A 73 11.61 -0.35 1.56
C GLU A 73 10.74 -0.08 0.34
N GLU A 74 10.49 -1.08 -0.52
CA GLU A 74 9.67 -0.92 -1.73
C GLU A 74 8.68 -2.06 -1.89
N PHE A 75 7.49 -1.74 -2.39
CA PHE A 75 6.38 -2.65 -2.60
C PHE A 75 5.85 -2.56 -4.02
N ARG A 76 5.33 -3.67 -4.54
CA ARG A 76 4.65 -3.75 -5.83
C ARG A 76 3.46 -4.71 -5.75
N TRP A 77 2.38 -4.40 -6.44
CA TRP A 77 1.22 -5.26 -6.59
C TRP A 77 1.55 -6.53 -7.37
N VAL A 78 1.07 -7.67 -6.88
CA VAL A 78 1.19 -8.97 -7.56
C VAL A 78 -0.17 -9.33 -8.14
N SER A 79 -0.18 -9.85 -9.37
CA SER A 79 -1.43 -10.32 -10.00
C SER A 79 -2.14 -11.33 -9.09
N THR A 80 -3.36 -11.00 -8.69
CA THR A 80 -4.19 -11.80 -7.77
C THR A 80 -5.00 -12.89 -8.47
N THR A 81 -4.56 -13.30 -9.66
CA THR A 81 -5.24 -14.33 -10.47
C THR A 81 -5.47 -15.62 -9.67
N PHE A 82 -4.58 -15.96 -8.74
CA PHE A 82 -4.69 -17.15 -7.89
C PHE A 82 -5.88 -17.13 -6.92
N LEU A 83 -6.37 -15.97 -6.49
CA LEU A 83 -7.51 -15.87 -5.55
C LEU A 83 -8.87 -16.08 -6.21
N ASN A 84 -8.92 -16.01 -7.54
CA ASN A 84 -10.13 -16.20 -8.33
C ASN A 84 -10.19 -17.58 -9.00
N VAL A 85 -9.31 -18.49 -8.59
CA VAL A 85 -9.36 -19.90 -8.99
C VAL A 85 -10.24 -20.62 -7.97
N PHE A 86 -11.41 -21.05 -8.41
CA PHE A 86 -12.30 -21.90 -7.64
C PHE A 86 -12.30 -23.30 -8.28
N ASP A 87 -12.11 -24.35 -7.48
CA ASP A 87 -12.36 -25.72 -7.95
C ASP A 87 -13.87 -25.86 -8.20
N ASP A 88 -14.25 -26.39 -9.39
CA ASP A 88 -15.64 -26.71 -9.77
C ASP A 88 -16.27 -27.80 -8.90
#